data_AF-A0AAD7Z7L2-F1
#
_entry.id   AF-A0AAD7Z7L2-F1
#
_cell.length_a   1.000
_cell.length_b   1.000
_cell.length_c   1.000
_cell.angle_alpha   90.00
_cell.angle_beta   90.00
_cell.angle_gamma   90.00
#
_symmetry.space_group_name_H-M   'P 1'
#
loop_
_entity.id
_entity.type
_entity.pdbx_description
1 polymer ?
#
loop_
_entity_poly.entity_id
_entity_poly.type
_entity_poly.pdbx_seq_one_letter_code
_entity_poly.pdbx_strand_id
1 'polypeptide(L)'
;VTDDILAMARPSTDTIKNKNIIGQFKSLGINSIINLQKPGEHASCGSPLKSSGFTYDPNMFMENNIYFYNFGWKDYGEATLTSLLDMVKVMAFALTEGKVAVHCHAGNNATSMIN
;
A
#
# COMPACT_ATOMS: atom_id res chain seq x y z
N VAL A 1 -13.39 -5.25 -1.51
CA VAL A 1 -13.04 -4.06 -2.31
C VAL A 1 -14.34 -3.30 -2.49
N THR A 2 -14.45 -2.11 -1.90
CA THR A 2 -15.58 -1.20 -2.10
C THR A 2 -15.16 -0.15 -3.14
N ASP A 3 -16.06 0.73 -3.56
CA ASP A 3 -15.74 1.81 -4.51
C ASP A 3 -14.68 2.79 -3.97
N ASP A 4 -14.43 2.78 -2.65
CA ASP A 4 -13.50 3.66 -1.95
C ASP A 4 -12.20 2.98 -1.49
N ILE A 5 -12.09 1.65 -1.63
CA ILE A 5 -10.90 0.89 -1.25
C ILE A 5 -10.36 0.13 -2.46
N LEU A 6 -9.20 0.54 -2.95
CA LEU A 6 -8.45 -0.15 -3.99
C LEU A 6 -7.52 -1.21 -3.36
N ALA A 7 -7.73 -2.49 -3.67
CA ALA A 7 -6.74 -3.52 -3.40
C ALA A 7 -5.80 -3.63 -4.61
N MET A 8 -4.48 -3.53 -4.38
CA MET A 8 -3.49 -3.55 -5.46
C MET A 8 -2.30 -4.48 -5.16
N ALA A 9 -1.58 -4.85 -6.21
CA ALA A 9 -0.32 -5.56 -6.09
C ALA A 9 0.78 -4.67 -5.50
N ARG A 10 1.79 -5.29 -4.88
CA ARG A 10 3.00 -4.61 -4.38
C ARG A 10 3.63 -3.75 -5.48
N PRO A 11 3.70 -2.42 -5.32
CA PRO A 11 4.42 -1.61 -6.29
C PRO A 11 5.94 -1.69 -6.06
N SER A 12 6.69 -1.36 -7.09
CA SER A 12 8.11 -1.01 -7.01
C SER A 12 8.35 0.41 -7.55
N THR A 13 9.50 1.01 -7.25
CA THR A 13 9.88 2.34 -7.80
C THR A 13 9.68 2.42 -9.31
N ASP A 14 10.04 1.36 -10.04
CA ASP A 14 9.91 1.32 -11.50
C ASP A 14 8.45 1.28 -11.92
N THR A 15 7.62 0.47 -11.27
CA THR A 15 6.17 0.45 -11.58
C THR A 15 5.48 1.76 -11.23
N ILE A 16 5.86 2.42 -10.13
CA ILE A 16 5.29 3.72 -9.73
C ILE A 16 5.54 4.77 -10.81
N LYS A 17 6.77 4.80 -11.34
CA LYS A 17 7.17 5.73 -12.40
C LYS A 17 6.56 5.35 -13.75
N ASN A 18 6.80 4.12 -14.22
CA ASN A 18 6.45 3.69 -15.58
C ASN A 18 4.93 3.62 -15.80
N LYS A 19 4.14 3.33 -14.76
CA LYS A 19 2.68 3.33 -14.82
C LYS A 19 2.05 4.63 -14.32
N ASN A 20 2.84 5.61 -13.90
CA ASN A 20 2.34 6.86 -13.30
C ASN A 20 1.32 6.62 -12.16
N ILE A 21 1.65 5.73 -11.21
CA ILE A 21 0.74 5.34 -10.12
C ILE A 21 0.28 6.55 -9.31
N ILE A 22 1.17 7.52 -9.08
CA ILE A 22 0.83 8.77 -8.38
C ILE A 22 -0.24 9.56 -9.14
N GLY A 23 -0.13 9.67 -10.46
CA GLY A 23 -1.15 10.32 -11.28
C GLY A 23 -2.49 9.59 -11.24
N GLN A 24 -2.46 8.26 -11.30
CA GLN A 24 -3.67 7.44 -11.18
C GLN A 24 -4.35 7.62 -9.82
N PHE A 25 -3.58 7.67 -8.73
CA PHE A 25 -4.12 7.90 -7.39
C PHE A 25 -4.83 9.24 -7.32
N LYS A 26 -4.20 10.31 -7.83
CA LYS A 26 -4.81 11.64 -7.88
C LYS A 26 -6.10 11.66 -8.70
N SER A 27 -6.12 11.02 -9.88
CA SER A 27 -7.34 10.97 -10.72
C SER A 27 -8.48 10.15 -10.10
N LEU A 28 -8.14 9.16 -9.28
CA LEU A 28 -9.12 8.30 -8.60
C LEU A 28 -9.55 8.87 -7.24
N GLY A 29 -8.95 9.97 -6.78
CA GLY A 29 -9.20 10.54 -5.44
C GLY A 29 -8.63 9.68 -4.31
N ILE A 30 -7.58 8.91 -4.58
CA ILE A 30 -6.87 8.11 -3.59
C ILE A 30 -5.86 9.00 -2.87
N ASN A 31 -6.09 9.19 -1.57
CA ASN A 31 -5.29 10.08 -0.73
C ASN A 31 -4.42 9.31 0.27
N SER A 32 -4.63 8.00 0.41
CA SER A 32 -3.84 7.16 1.31
C SER A 32 -3.45 5.84 0.67
N ILE A 33 -2.25 5.34 1.00
CA ILE A 33 -1.78 4.00 0.71
C ILE A 33 -1.40 3.27 2.00
N ILE A 34 -1.93 2.06 2.16
CA ILE A 34 -1.66 1.17 3.28
C ILE A 34 -0.78 0.01 2.78
N ASN A 35 0.42 -0.07 3.35
CA ASN A 35 1.36 -1.15 3.13
C ASN A 35 1.28 -2.15 4.29
N LEU A 36 0.88 -3.39 3.99
CA LEU A 36 0.78 -4.48 4.98
C LEU A 36 2.08 -5.28 5.17
N GLN A 37 3.13 -4.95 4.40
CA GLN A 37 4.41 -5.66 4.46
C GLN A 37 5.27 -5.22 5.66
N LYS A 38 6.18 -6.08 6.10
CA LYS A 38 7.27 -5.67 7.00
C LYS A 38 8.48 -5.17 6.21
N PRO A 39 9.24 -4.18 6.73
CA PRO A 39 10.53 -3.82 6.15
C PRO A 39 11.45 -5.04 6.06
N GLY A 40 12.11 -5.24 4.92
CA GLY A 40 12.96 -6.41 4.68
C GLY A 40 12.20 -7.66 4.19
N GLU A 41 10.87 -7.66 4.26
CA GLU A 41 10.05 -8.78 3.83
C GLU A 41 10.12 -8.95 2.31
N HIS A 42 10.21 -10.22 1.88
CA HIS A 42 10.36 -10.60 0.48
C HIS A 42 11.50 -9.89 -0.25
N ALA A 43 12.67 -9.81 0.40
CA ALA A 43 13.89 -9.24 -0.19
C ALA A 43 14.33 -9.94 -1.49
N SER A 44 13.98 -11.22 -1.66
CA SER A 44 14.33 -12.04 -2.83
C SER A 44 13.22 -12.10 -3.88
N CYS A 45 12.13 -11.32 -3.75
CA CYS A 45 10.97 -11.39 -4.65
C CYS A 45 10.72 -10.05 -5.36
N GLY A 46 10.93 -10.04 -6.68
CA GLY A 46 10.69 -8.87 -7.52
C GLY A 46 11.85 -7.87 -7.48
N SER A 47 11.54 -6.58 -7.52
CA SER A 47 12.55 -5.51 -7.47
C SER A 47 13.34 -5.55 -6.14
N PRO A 48 14.61 -5.10 -6.14
CA PRO A 48 15.39 -5.01 -4.91
C PRO A 48 14.78 -3.99 -3.93
N LEU A 49 14.98 -4.24 -2.64
CA LEU A 49 14.55 -3.33 -1.58
C LEU A 49 15.37 -2.04 -1.62
N LYS A 50 14.73 -0.94 -1.24
CA LYS A 50 15.33 0.37 -0.98
C LYS A 50 15.75 0.45 0.49
N SER A 51 16.37 1.57 0.88
CA SER A 51 16.73 1.87 2.27
C SER A 51 15.54 1.82 3.24
N SER A 52 14.32 2.07 2.73
CA SER A 52 13.05 1.92 3.46
C SER A 52 12.72 0.47 3.87
N GLY A 53 13.41 -0.52 3.30
CA GLY A 53 13.08 -1.94 3.45
C GLY A 53 11.94 -2.42 2.54
N PHE A 54 11.45 -1.57 1.62
CA PHE A 54 10.42 -1.91 0.63
C PHE A 54 10.93 -1.78 -0.80
N THR A 55 10.19 -2.29 -1.79
CA THR A 55 10.49 -2.18 -3.23
C THR A 55 10.38 -0.75 -3.79
N TYR A 56 9.98 0.21 -2.95
CA TYR A 56 9.86 1.62 -3.25
C TYR A 56 10.19 2.45 -2.01
N ASP A 57 10.47 3.73 -2.21
CA ASP A 57 10.57 4.70 -1.11
C ASP A 57 9.17 5.28 -0.83
N PRO A 58 8.61 5.12 0.39
CA PRO A 58 7.34 5.74 0.78
C PRO A 58 7.29 7.26 0.56
N ASN A 59 8.44 7.95 0.59
CA ASN A 59 8.51 9.39 0.32
C ASN A 59 7.92 9.77 -1.04
N MET A 60 7.97 8.89 -2.04
CA MET A 60 7.37 9.12 -3.36
C MET A 60 5.85 9.44 -3.29
N PHE A 61 5.14 8.84 -2.32
CA PHE A 61 3.73 9.12 -2.06
C PHE A 61 3.55 10.37 -1.20
N MET A 62 4.32 10.50 -0.12
CA MET A 62 4.19 11.61 0.84
C MET A 62 4.51 12.97 0.20
N GLU A 63 5.54 13.06 -0.64
CA GLU A 63 5.87 14.27 -1.42
C GLU A 63 4.76 14.67 -2.41
N ASN A 64 3.82 13.77 -2.68
CA ASN A 64 2.69 13.98 -3.56
C ASN A 64 1.35 14.14 -2.81
N ASN A 65 1.39 14.42 -1.51
CA ASN A 65 0.22 14.53 -0.63
C ASN A 65 -0.62 13.25 -0.56
N ILE A 66 0.03 12.09 -0.66
CA ILE A 66 -0.61 10.79 -0.44
C ILE A 66 -0.04 10.22 0.87
N TYR A 67 -0.92 10.04 1.86
CA TYR A 67 -0.53 9.51 3.16
C TYR A 67 -0.07 8.06 3.03
N PHE A 68 1.03 7.73 3.69
CA PHE A 68 1.54 6.37 3.74
C PHE A 68 1.38 5.81 5.15
N TYR A 69 0.73 4.65 5.26
CA TYR A 69 0.60 3.90 6.50
C TYR A 69 1.23 2.52 6.35
N ASN A 70 2.03 2.09 7.32
CA ASN A 70 2.59 0.75 7.34
C ASN A 70 2.08 -0.04 8.54
N PHE A 71 1.34 -1.12 8.27
CA PHE A 71 0.88 -2.08 9.26
C PHE A 71 1.53 -3.43 8.96
N GLY A 72 2.81 -3.56 9.30
CA GLY A 72 3.57 -4.78 9.01
C GLY A 72 2.99 -6.00 9.73
N TRP A 73 2.37 -6.92 8.99
CA TRP A 73 1.95 -8.22 9.52
C TRP A 73 3.09 -9.23 9.40
N LYS A 74 3.15 -10.20 10.31
CA LYS A 74 4.04 -11.35 10.07
C LYS A 74 3.31 -12.19 9.03
N ASP A 75 3.93 -12.49 7.89
CA ASP A 75 3.47 -13.57 7.02
C ASP A 75 3.10 -14.79 7.88
N TYR A 76 1.84 -15.25 7.79
CA TYR A 76 1.28 -16.37 8.57
C TYR A 76 1.17 -16.18 10.10
N GLY A 77 1.27 -14.96 10.63
CA GLY A 77 1.03 -14.67 12.06
C GLY A 77 -0.35 -14.05 12.30
N GLU A 78 -1.01 -14.45 13.40
CA GLU A 78 -2.25 -13.81 13.85
C GLU A 78 -1.99 -12.32 14.15
N ALA A 79 -2.76 -11.44 13.51
CA ALA A 79 -2.84 -10.05 13.94
C ALA A 79 -3.46 -10.02 15.34
N THR A 80 -2.82 -9.35 16.30
CA THR A 80 -3.45 -9.15 17.60
C THR A 80 -4.74 -8.35 17.41
N LEU A 81 -5.75 -8.57 18.25
CA LEU A 81 -7.00 -7.79 18.21
C LEU A 81 -6.71 -6.29 18.25
N THR A 82 -5.72 -5.86 19.05
CA THR A 82 -5.27 -4.47 19.12
C THR A 82 -4.73 -3.98 17.79
N SER A 83 -3.85 -4.73 17.14
CA SER A 83 -3.30 -4.36 15.82
C SER A 83 -4.38 -4.27 14.73
N LEU A 84 -5.40 -5.14 14.80
CA LEU A 84 -6.55 -5.08 13.90
C LEU A 84 -7.39 -3.83 14.16
N LEU A 85 -7.68 -3.50 15.42
CA LEU A 85 -8.45 -2.32 15.80
C LEU A 85 -7.74 -1.02 15.40
N ASP A 86 -6.42 -0.94 15.57
CA ASP A 86 -5.63 0.21 15.15
C ASP A 86 -5.71 0.42 13.63
N MET A 87 -5.61 -0.67 12.86
CA MET A 87 -5.74 -0.62 11.40
C MET A 87 -7.15 -0.20 10.98
N VAL A 88 -8.19 -0.76 11.59
CA VAL A 88 -9.58 -0.37 11.31
C VAL A 88 -9.81 1.10 11.61
N LYS A 89 -9.27 1.61 12.73
CA LYS A 89 -9.35 3.03 13.10
C LYS A 89 -8.67 3.93 12.07
N VAL A 90 -7.46 3.57 11.64
CA VAL A 90 -6.73 4.35 10.62
C VAL A 90 -7.41 4.26 9.26
N MET A 91 -7.92 3.10 8.87
CA MET A 91 -8.65 2.94 7.62
C MET A 91 -9.96 3.75 7.61
N ALA A 92 -10.71 3.73 8.72
CA ALA A 92 -11.93 4.53 8.86
C ALA A 92 -11.64 6.03 8.76
N PHE A 93 -10.56 6.51 9.38
CA PHE A 93 -10.11 7.90 9.23
C PHE A 93 -9.63 8.21 7.81
N ALA A 94 -8.80 7.35 7.21
CA ALA A 94 -8.30 7.58 5.86
C ALA A 94 -9.44 7.69 4.83
N LEU A 95 -10.52 6.93 5.03
CA LEU A 95 -11.73 7.00 4.22
C LEU A 95 -12.53 8.31 4.37
N THR A 96 -12.37 9.06 5.47
CA THR A 96 -12.96 10.41 5.57
C THR A 96 -12.19 11.44 4.76
N GLU A 97 -10.90 11.19 4.51
CA GLU A 97 -10.02 12.08 3.76
C GLU A 97 -9.97 11.76 2.26
N GLY A 98 -10.41 10.58 1.83
CA GLY A 98 -10.46 10.16 0.43
C GLY A 98 -10.40 8.65 0.26
N LYS A 99 -10.20 8.18 -0.97
CA LYS A 99 -10.07 6.74 -1.24
C LYS A 99 -8.74 6.20 -0.74
N VAL A 100 -8.71 4.90 -0.46
CA VAL A 100 -7.56 4.22 0.14
C VAL A 100 -7.07 3.10 -0.78
N ALA A 101 -5.79 3.10 -1.10
CA ALA A 101 -5.12 1.95 -1.71
C ALA A 101 -4.51 1.04 -0.64
N VAL A 102 -4.60 -0.27 -0.80
CA VAL A 102 -4.05 -1.26 0.14
C VAL A 102 -3.28 -2.31 -0.65
N HIS A 103 -2.08 -2.67 -0.18
CA HIS A 103 -1.29 -3.77 -0.75
C HIS A 103 -0.56 -4.58 0.32
N CYS A 104 -0.26 -5.85 0.02
CA CYS A 104 0.71 -6.67 0.76
C CYS A 104 1.81 -7.17 -0.20
N HIS A 105 2.37 -8.35 0.03
CA HIS A 105 3.20 -9.07 -0.94
C HIS A 105 2.38 -9.93 -1.92
N ALA A 106 1.55 -10.84 -1.41
CA ALA A 106 0.76 -11.81 -2.16
C ALA A 106 -0.57 -11.21 -2.65
N GLY A 107 -0.51 -10.13 -3.42
CA GLY A 107 -1.66 -9.54 -4.11
C GLY A 107 -2.26 -10.45 -5.21
N ASN A 108 -2.27 -11.78 -5.02
CA ASN A 108 -2.63 -12.80 -6.01
C ASN A 108 -4.13 -12.86 -6.34
N ASN A 109 -4.95 -11.94 -5.81
CA ASN A 109 -6.34 -11.77 -6.25
C ASN A 109 -6.63 -10.38 -6.85
N ALA A 110 -5.62 -9.51 -7.04
CA ALA A 110 -5.79 -8.18 -7.61
C ALA A 110 -5.15 -8.03 -9.00
N THR A 111 -5.16 -9.10 -9.79
CA THR A 111 -4.79 -9.09 -11.23
C THR A 111 -5.72 -8.22 -12.09
N SER A 112 -6.63 -7.46 -11.49
CA SER A 112 -7.69 -6.71 -12.19
C SER A 112 -7.68 -5.19 -12.00
N MET A 113 -6.83 -4.57 -11.16
CA MET A 113 -7.02 -3.15 -10.83
C MET A 113 -5.78 -2.28 -10.99
N ILE A 114 -5.27 -2.18 -12.22
CA ILE A 114 -4.66 -1.00 -12.84
C ILE A 114 -4.39 -1.33 -14.31
N ASN A 115 -5.46 -1.33 -15.12
CA ASN A 115 -5.42 -1.09 -16.56
C ASN A 115 -5.96 0.32 -16.79
#